data_AF-A0A8J4Q6M5-F1
#
_entry.id   AF-A0A8J4Q6M5-F1
#
_cell.length_a   1.000
_cell.length_b   1.000
_cell.length_c   1.000
_cell.angle_alpha   90.00
_cell.angle_beta   90.00
_cell.angle_gamma   90.00
#
_symmetry.space_group_name_H-M   'P 1'
#
loop_
_entity.id
_entity.type
_entity.pdbx_description
1 polymer ?
#
loop_
_entity_poly.entity_id
_entity_poly.type
_entity_poly.pdbx_seq_one_letter_code
_entity_poly.pdbx_strand_id
1 'polypeptide(L)'
;MRQIVMLDDGLRILEEGIVKAKHILIGHPPKTLFSGEDYMKFYNCVYTMCSQRQPYDYSGQLYERYKMALEESILSVVCSKLFGGFKDVAISLP
;
A
#
# COMPACT_ATOMS: atom_id res chain seq x y z
N MET A 1 6.80 28.59 0.44
CA MET A 1 5.80 28.05 1.39
C MET A 1 5.46 26.65 0.88
N ARG A 2 5.70 25.56 1.64
CA ARG A 2 5.24 24.22 1.21
C ARG A 2 3.71 24.23 1.21
N GLN A 3 3.08 23.79 0.14
CA GLN A 3 1.62 23.66 0.09
C GLN A 3 1.18 22.60 1.12
N ILE A 4 0.04 22.85 1.76
CA ILE A 4 -0.59 21.89 2.65
C ILE A 4 -1.21 20.80 1.78
N VAL A 5 -0.80 19.57 2.01
CA VAL A 5 -1.42 18.37 1.44
C VAL A 5 -2.52 17.94 2.42
N MET A 6 -3.76 17.96 1.94
CA MET A 6 -4.91 17.48 2.70
C MET A 6 -4.86 15.95 2.82
N LEU A 7 -5.48 15.43 3.89
CA LEU A 7 -5.44 14.00 4.19
C LEU A 7 -5.93 13.16 3.00
N ASP A 8 -7.09 13.49 2.42
CA ASP A 8 -7.69 12.71 1.33
C ASP A 8 -6.83 12.71 0.06
N ASP A 9 -6.24 13.86 -0.28
CA ASP A 9 -5.34 13.97 -1.43
C ASP A 9 -4.07 13.14 -1.25
N GLY A 10 -3.48 13.23 -0.06
CA GLY A 10 -2.30 12.47 0.29
C GLY A 10 -2.57 10.96 0.32
N LEU A 11 -3.68 10.54 0.92
CA LEU A 11 -4.10 9.13 0.94
C LEU A 11 -4.33 8.60 -0.47
N ARG A 12 -5.01 9.36 -1.34
CA ARG A 12 -5.21 8.97 -2.74
C ARG A 12 -3.90 8.74 -3.47
N ILE A 13 -2.89 9.59 -3.24
CA ILE A 13 -1.54 9.39 -3.79
C ILE A 13 -0.92 8.10 -3.24
N LEU A 14 -1.03 7.84 -1.94
CA LEU A 14 -0.41 6.68 -1.30
C LEU A 14 -1.11 5.36 -1.66
N GLU A 15 -2.40 5.37 -1.98
CA GLU A 15 -3.11 4.18 -2.47
C GLU A 15 -2.47 3.61 -3.74
N GLU A 16 -2.01 4.46 -4.65
CA GLU A 16 -1.28 4.01 -5.85
C GLU A 16 -0.03 3.21 -5.45
N GLY A 17 0.70 3.69 -4.44
CA GLY A 17 1.88 3.02 -3.90
C GLY A 17 1.55 1.71 -3.17
N ILE A 18 0.44 1.68 -2.43
CA ILE A 18 -0.04 0.47 -1.74
C ILE A 18 -0.41 -0.61 -2.75
N VAL A 19 -1.10 -0.27 -3.84
CA VAL A 19 -1.44 -1.22 -4.91
C VAL A 19 -0.17 -1.79 -5.55
N LYS A 20 0.80 -0.94 -5.88
CA LYS A 20 2.10 -1.37 -6.41
C LYS A 20 2.83 -2.29 -5.43
N ALA A 21 2.83 -1.96 -4.14
CA ALA A 21 3.45 -2.79 -3.10
C ALA A 21 2.74 -4.16 -2.94
N LYS A 22 1.40 -4.20 -3.01
CA LYS A 22 0.61 -5.44 -3.01
C LYS A 22 1.01 -6.36 -4.17
N HIS A 23 1.26 -5.81 -5.37
CA HIS A 23 1.74 -6.60 -6.50
C HIS A 23 3.14 -7.20 -6.28
N ILE A 24 4.03 -6.49 -5.60
CA ILE A 24 5.34 -7.03 -5.19
C ILE A 24 5.16 -8.24 -4.26
N LEU A 25 4.27 -8.13 -3.28
CA LEU A 25 4.02 -9.20 -2.30
C LEU A 25 3.50 -10.50 -2.92
N ILE A 26 2.78 -10.43 -4.05
CA ILE A 26 2.32 -11.61 -4.81
C ILE A 26 3.35 -12.11 -5.85
N GLY A 27 4.56 -11.55 -5.87
CA GLY A 27 5.69 -12.07 -6.66
C GLY A 27 6.06 -11.26 -7.91
N HIS A 28 5.46 -10.09 -8.14
CA HIS A 28 5.90 -9.23 -9.25
C HIS A 28 7.23 -8.53 -8.88
N PRO A 29 8.18 -8.40 -9.83
CA PRO A 29 9.46 -7.79 -9.54
C PRO A 29 9.32 -6.29 -9.21
N PRO A 30 9.95 -5.79 -8.13
CA PRO A 30 9.84 -4.38 -7.71
C PRO A 30 10.20 -3.36 -8.80
N LYS A 31 11.22 -3.69 -9.60
CA LYS A 31 11.74 -2.81 -10.67
C LYS A 31 10.74 -2.55 -11.79
N THR A 32 9.72 -3.38 -11.96
CA THR A 32 8.67 -3.15 -12.96
C THR A 32 7.51 -2.31 -12.41
N LEU A 33 7.48 -2.07 -11.10
CA LEU A 33 6.34 -1.45 -10.42
C LEU A 33 6.67 -0.06 -9.86
N PHE A 34 7.90 0.17 -9.42
CA PHE A 34 8.36 1.47 -8.93
C PHE A 34 9.47 2.04 -9.80
N SER A 35 9.20 3.20 -10.39
CA SER A 35 10.22 4.06 -10.97
C SER A 35 10.90 4.92 -9.89
N GLY A 36 12.03 5.56 -10.21
CA GLY A 36 12.64 6.55 -9.31
C GLY A 36 11.70 7.72 -9.00
N GLU A 37 10.89 8.12 -9.97
CA GLU A 37 9.87 9.16 -9.80
C GLU A 37 8.77 8.73 -8.81
N ASP A 38 8.35 7.48 -8.86
CA ASP A 38 7.37 6.93 -7.90
C ASP A 38 7.90 6.97 -6.47
N TYR A 39 9.14 6.52 -6.24
CA TYR A 39 9.76 6.58 -4.92
C TYR A 39 9.82 8.01 -4.38
N MET A 40 10.23 8.97 -5.22
CA MET A 40 10.26 10.38 -4.84
C MET A 40 8.86 10.93 -4.57
N LYS A 41 7.86 10.59 -5.40
CA LYS A 41 6.45 11.00 -5.25
C LYS A 41 5.91 10.55 -3.89
N PHE A 42 6.00 9.25 -3.58
CA PHE A 42 5.43 8.70 -2.35
C PHE A 42 6.20 9.17 -1.12
N TYR A 43 7.54 9.17 -1.16
CA TYR A 43 8.36 9.65 -0.06
C TYR A 43 8.06 11.13 0.26
N ASN A 44 8.03 11.98 -0.76
CA ASN A 44 7.75 13.40 -0.59
C ASN A 44 6.33 13.64 -0.04
N CYS A 45 5.34 12.84 -0.47
CA CYS A 45 3.98 12.89 0.05
C CYS A 45 3.94 12.60 1.56
N VAL A 46 4.49 11.46 1.99
CA VAL A 46 4.55 11.07 3.42
C VAL A 46 5.33 12.11 4.23
N TYR A 47 6.52 12.49 3.76
CA TYR A 47 7.36 13.47 4.45
C TYR A 47 6.65 14.81 4.62
N THR A 48 5.97 15.30 3.58
CA THR A 48 5.24 16.58 3.64
C THR A 48 4.10 16.50 4.64
N MET A 49 3.28 15.45 4.59
CA MET A 49 2.14 15.27 5.49
C MET A 49 2.54 15.09 6.96
N CYS A 50 3.67 14.46 7.23
CA CYS A 50 4.22 14.30 8.59
C CYS A 50 4.94 15.55 9.11
N SER A 51 5.42 16.43 8.22
CA SER A 51 6.14 17.65 8.61
C SER A 51 5.26 18.91 8.62
N GLN A 52 3.99 18.77 8.21
CA GLN A 52 2.98 19.80 8.34
C GLN A 52 2.71 20.12 9.81
N ARG A 53 2.48 21.41 10.11
CA ARG A 53 2.09 21.84 11.46
C ARG A 53 0.64 21.46 11.75
N GLN A 54 0.31 21.32 13.03
CA GLN A 54 -1.08 21.20 13.47
C GLN A 54 -1.96 22.31 12.87
N PRO A 55 -3.20 22.02 12.47
CA PRO A 55 -3.94 20.76 12.62
C PRO A 55 -3.70 19.71 11.52
N TYR A 56 -2.74 19.94 10.62
CA TYR A 56 -2.52 19.12 9.41
C TYR A 56 -1.39 18.11 9.54
N ASP A 57 -0.96 17.80 10.78
CA ASP A 57 -0.07 16.67 11.04
C ASP A 57 -0.88 15.39 10.91
N TYR A 58 -0.59 14.64 9.84
CA TYR A 58 -1.30 13.41 9.51
C TYR A 58 -0.49 12.14 9.79
N SER A 59 0.61 12.26 10.54
CA SER A 59 1.51 11.13 10.81
C SER A 59 0.80 9.93 11.43
N GLY A 60 -0.12 10.16 12.38
CA GLY A 60 -0.92 9.11 13.01
C GLY A 60 -1.86 8.39 12.04
N GLN A 61 -2.59 9.14 11.21
CA GLN A 61 -3.52 8.59 10.22
C GLN A 61 -2.78 7.79 9.15
N LEU A 62 -1.61 8.27 8.71
CA LEU A 62 -0.75 7.56 7.76
C LEU A 62 -0.24 6.24 8.33
N TYR A 63 0.17 6.23 9.61
CA TYR A 63 0.63 5.02 10.28
C TYR A 63 -0.47 3.96 10.37
N GLU A 64 -1.68 4.37 10.78
CA GLU A 64 -2.81 3.44 10.88
C GLU A 64 -3.17 2.86 9.50
N ARG A 65 -3.23 3.72 8.48
CA ARG A 65 -3.49 3.27 7.10
C ARG A 65 -2.47 2.27 6.60
N TYR A 66 -1.18 2.51 6.87
CA TYR A 66 -0.09 1.59 6.52
C TYR A 66 -0.27 0.24 7.21
N LYS A 67 -0.55 0.24 8.52
CA LYS A 67 -0.77 -0.97 9.30
C LYS A 67 -1.94 -1.79 8.73
N MET A 68 -3.08 -1.14 8.47
CA MET A 68 -4.23 -1.78 7.86
C MET A 68 -3.90 -2.38 6.48
N ALA A 69 -3.23 -1.63 5.61
CA ALA A 69 -2.82 -2.14 4.28
C ALA A 69 -1.91 -3.38 4.41
N LEU A 70 -0.98 -3.37 5.37
CA LEU A 70 -0.07 -4.49 5.59
C LEU A 70 -0.82 -5.72 6.08
N GLU A 71 -1.71 -5.57 7.07
CA GLU A 71 -2.55 -6.64 7.60
C GLU A 71 -3.43 -7.25 6.50
N GLU A 72 -4.13 -6.43 5.71
CA GLU A 72 -4.91 -6.86 4.55
C GLU A 72 -4.06 -7.65 3.54
N SER A 73 -2.86 -7.17 3.26
CA SER A 73 -1.96 -7.79 2.29
C SER A 73 -1.47 -9.15 2.76
N ILE A 74 -1.09 -9.25 4.04
CA ILE A 74 -0.66 -10.51 4.66
C ILE A 74 -1.82 -11.50 4.66
N LEU A 75 -3.00 -11.10 5.11
CA LEU A 75 -4.18 -11.95 5.10
C LEU A 75 -4.53 -12.42 3.68
N SER A 76 -4.49 -11.53 2.69
CA SER A 76 -4.72 -11.89 1.29
C SER A 76 -3.73 -12.94 0.78
N VAL A 77 -2.43 -12.76 1.05
CA VAL A 77 -1.38 -13.69 0.60
C VAL A 77 -1.48 -15.02 1.34
N VAL A 78 -1.65 -15.00 2.66
CA VAL A 78 -1.77 -16.19 3.50
C VAL A 78 -3.03 -16.97 3.15
N CYS A 79 -4.19 -16.31 3.07
CA CYS A 79 -5.43 -16.96 2.66
C CYS A 79 -5.32 -17.54 1.24
N SER A 80 -4.70 -16.82 0.30
CA SER A 80 -4.47 -17.36 -1.05
C SER A 80 -3.61 -18.63 -1.03
N LYS A 81 -2.59 -18.69 -0.17
CA LYS A 81 -1.70 -19.87 -0.06
C LYS A 81 -2.33 -21.03 0.71
N LEU A 82 -3.10 -20.76 1.76
CA LEU A 82 -3.73 -21.78 2.61
C LEU A 82 -5.01 -22.35 1.99
N PHE A 83 -5.82 -21.51 1.34
CA PHE A 83 -7.10 -21.92 0.74
C PHE A 83 -7.01 -22.12 -0.78
N GLY A 84 -5.93 -21.66 -1.44
CA GLY A 84 -5.70 -21.88 -2.87
C GLY A 84 -5.48 -23.34 -3.26
N GLY A 85 -5.06 -24.19 -2.31
CA GLY A 85 -4.94 -25.64 -2.52
C GLY A 85 -6.27 -26.41 -2.64
N PHE A 86 -7.41 -25.78 -2.35
CA PHE A 86 -8.73 -26.41 -2.52
C PHE A 86 -9.31 -26.26 -3.93
N LYS A 87 -8.77 -25.36 -4.76
CA LYS A 87 -9.26 -25.19 -6.14
C LYS A 87 -8.83 -26.33 -7.06
N ASP A 88 -7.71 -26.98 -6.79
CA ASP A 88 -7.23 -28.12 -7.59
C ASP A 88 -7.87 -29.45 -7.18
N VAL A 89 -8.44 -29.56 -5.97
CA VAL A 89 -9.14 -30.77 -5.49
C VAL A 89 -10.61 -30.81 -5.92
N ALA A 90 -11.25 -29.65 -6.14
CA ALA A 90 -12.66 -29.58 -6.51
C ALA A 90 -12.95 -29.88 -7.99
N ILE A 91 -11.91 -29.98 -8.84
CA ILE A 91 -12.04 -30.28 -10.29
C ILE A 91 -11.76 -31.78 -10.58
N SER A 92 -11.44 -32.59 -9.56
CA SER A 92 -11.12 -34.01 -9.72
C SER A 92 -11.99 -34.92 -8.86
N LEU A 93 -13.30 -34.64 -8.74
CA LEU A 93 -14.26 -35.66 -8.31
C LEU A 93 -15.20 -36.01 -9.48
N PRO A 94 -15.29 -37.29 -9.87
CA PRO A 94 -16.18 -37.78 -10.92
C PRO A 94 -17.67 -37.73 -10.52
#